data_AF-Q8RQF5-F1
#
_entry.id   AF-Q8RQF5-F1
#
_cell.length_a   1.000
_cell.length_b   1.000
_cell.length_c   1.000
_cell.angle_alpha   90.00
_cell.angle_beta   90.00
_cell.angle_gamma   90.00
#
_symmetry.space_group_name_H-M   'P 1'
#
loop_
_entity.id
_entity.type
_entity.pdbx_description
1 polymer ?
#
loop_
_entity_poly.entity_id
_entity_poly.type
_entity_poly.pdbx_seq_one_letter_code
_entity_poly.pdbx_strand_id
1 'polypeptide(L)'
;KWKEKKLYIISLYIFLIGNLLTYFSPSFTFMMIARILTAMSTALVVVLSLTIAAKIVNPAYRAKALGLIYMGISSSLVLGVPLGILIANTFGWRIIFLCIAILSLGSIILISVFLDKIPGEENRTPLSIQLKAVCSLKLGS
;
A
#
# COMPACT_ATOMS: atom_id res chain seq x y z
N LYS A 1 -2.47 -16.43 -7.85
CA LYS A 1 -1.79 -15.27 -7.19
C LYS A 1 -2.63 -13.98 -7.22
N TRP A 2 -3.95 -14.06 -7.04
CA TRP A 2 -4.86 -12.92 -6.78
C TRP A 2 -4.58 -12.18 -5.46
N LYS A 3 -3.73 -12.76 -4.60
CA LYS A 3 -3.39 -12.22 -3.30
C LYS A 3 -2.65 -10.90 -3.38
N GLU A 4 -1.74 -10.67 -4.32
CA GLU A 4 -0.93 -9.44 -4.31
C GLU A 4 -1.79 -8.20 -4.59
N LYS A 5 -2.61 -8.23 -5.64
CA LYS A 5 -3.60 -7.17 -5.93
C LYS A 5 -4.64 -7.04 -4.83
N LYS A 6 -5.21 -8.16 -4.35
CA LYS A 6 -6.23 -8.12 -3.29
C LYS A 6 -5.65 -7.61 -1.96
N LEU A 7 -4.44 -8.00 -1.61
CA LEU A 7 -3.74 -7.55 -0.41
C LEU A 7 -3.36 -6.08 -0.54
N TYR A 8 -2.94 -5.62 -1.73
CA TYR A 8 -2.66 -4.22 -2.00
C TYR A 8 -3.91 -3.34 -1.81
N ILE A 9 -5.04 -3.77 -2.37
CA ILE A 9 -6.33 -3.08 -2.20
C ILE A 9 -6.78 -3.11 -0.74
N ILE A 10 -6.68 -4.27 -0.05
CA ILE A 10 -7.01 -4.39 1.37
C ILE A 10 -6.14 -3.45 2.22
N SER A 11 -4.82 -3.42 1.99
CA SER A 11 -3.90 -2.52 2.69
C SER A 11 -4.24 -1.06 2.45
N LEU A 12 -4.64 -0.68 1.24
CA LEU A 12 -5.11 0.69 0.96
C LEU A 12 -6.43 1.02 1.66
N TYR A 13 -7.37 0.07 1.75
CA TYR A 13 -8.59 0.26 2.54
C TYR A 13 -8.30 0.42 4.02
N ILE A 14 -7.40 -0.39 4.58
CA ILE A 14 -6.97 -0.27 5.98
C ILE A 14 -6.28 1.09 6.21
N PHE A 15 -5.43 1.51 5.27
CA PHE A 15 -4.77 2.82 5.32
C PHE A 15 -5.80 3.96 5.30
N LEU A 16 -6.81 3.88 4.43
CA LEU A 16 -7.89 4.86 4.35
C LEU A 16 -8.69 4.93 5.66
N ILE A 17 -9.08 3.78 6.20
CA ILE A 17 -9.85 3.70 7.45
C ILE A 17 -9.02 4.28 8.60
N GLY A 18 -7.72 3.96 8.68
CA GLY A 18 -6.83 4.52 9.70
C GLY A 18 -6.68 6.05 9.61
N ASN A 19 -6.65 6.62 8.41
CA ASN A 19 -6.61 8.08 8.24
C ASN A 19 -7.95 8.74 8.61
N LEU A 20 -9.09 8.14 8.26
CA LEU A 20 -10.42 8.61 8.67
C LEU A 20 -10.62 8.54 10.19
N LEU A 21 -10.19 7.44 10.81
CA LEU A 21 -10.21 7.28 12.28
C LEU A 21 -9.35 8.35 12.95
N THR A 22 -8.22 8.72 12.36
CA THR A 22 -7.36 9.79 12.89
C THR A 22 -8.03 11.16 12.78
N TYR A 23 -8.76 11.44 11.70
CA TYR A 23 -9.51 12.68 11.55
C TYR A 23 -10.62 12.85 12.60
N PHE A 24 -11.41 11.79 12.82
CA PHE A 24 -12.50 11.76 13.80
C PHE A 24 -12.04 11.52 15.24
N SER A 25 -10.74 11.27 15.45
CA SER A 25 -10.22 10.93 16.78
C SER A 25 -10.49 12.05 17.80
N PRO A 26 -11.16 11.74 18.92
CA PRO A 26 -11.32 12.68 20.02
C PRO A 26 -10.16 12.62 21.04
N SER A 27 -9.38 11.54 21.04
CA SER A 27 -8.32 11.28 22.06
C SER A 27 -6.98 10.87 21.44
N PHE A 28 -5.88 11.28 22.07
CA PHE A 28 -4.51 10.98 21.62
C PHE A 28 -4.24 9.47 21.46
N THR A 29 -4.74 8.65 22.39
CA THR A 29 -4.57 7.18 22.34
C THR A 29 -5.21 6.57 21.08
N PHE A 30 -6.41 7.04 20.69
CA PHE A 30 -7.08 6.59 19.46
C PHE A 30 -6.28 6.96 18.21
N MET A 31 -5.72 8.18 18.19
CA MET A 31 -4.85 8.63 17.11
C MET A 31 -3.59 7.76 17.02
N MET A 32 -3.01 7.35 18.14
CA MET A 32 -1.81 6.51 18.17
C MET A 32 -2.07 5.10 17.62
N ILE A 33 -3.19 4.47 18.00
CA ILE A 33 -3.59 3.16 17.47
C ILE A 33 -3.82 3.24 15.96
N ALA A 34 -4.53 4.29 15.49
CA ALA A 34 -4.75 4.52 14.07
C ALA A 34 -3.42 4.74 13.32
N ARG A 35 -2.45 5.43 13.93
CA ARG A 35 -1.11 5.63 13.37
C ARG A 35 -0.34 4.31 13.21
N ILE A 36 -0.41 3.41 14.18
CA ILE A 36 0.21 2.09 14.07
C ILE A 36 -0.40 1.32 12.88
N LEU A 37 -1.72 1.31 12.77
CA LEU A 37 -2.44 0.62 11.70
C LEU A 37 -2.10 1.19 10.30
N THR A 38 -2.07 2.52 10.18
CA THR A 38 -1.67 3.19 8.93
C THR A 38 -0.21 2.92 8.58
N ALA A 39 0.72 2.95 9.55
CA ALA A 39 2.13 2.67 9.32
C ALA A 39 2.37 1.25 8.79
N MET A 40 1.70 0.26 9.40
CA MET A 40 1.74 -1.13 8.92
C MET A 40 1.22 -1.26 7.48
N SER A 41 0.12 -0.57 7.18
CA SER A 41 -0.49 -0.60 5.85
C SER A 41 0.41 0.05 4.79
N THR A 42 1.02 1.20 5.11
CA THR A 42 1.96 1.89 4.22
C THR A 42 3.17 1.01 3.90
N ALA A 43 3.73 0.32 4.90
CA ALA A 43 4.86 -0.59 4.67
C ALA A 43 4.49 -1.70 3.66
N LEU A 44 3.30 -2.30 3.79
CA LEU A 44 2.82 -3.31 2.85
C LEU A 44 2.62 -2.75 1.44
N VAL A 45 2.03 -1.55 1.32
CA VAL A 45 1.83 -0.88 0.02
C VAL A 45 3.17 -0.65 -0.68
N VAL A 46 4.17 -0.11 0.02
CA VAL A 46 5.50 0.14 -0.58
C VAL A 46 6.14 -1.15 -1.09
N VAL A 47 6.14 -2.22 -0.29
CA VAL A 47 6.72 -3.52 -0.67
C VAL A 47 6.00 -4.15 -1.87
N LEU A 48 4.67 -4.12 -1.86
CA LEU A 48 3.86 -4.64 -2.96
C LEU A 48 4.05 -3.81 -4.24
N SER A 49 4.14 -2.49 -4.15
CA SER A 49 4.43 -1.61 -5.30
C SER A 49 5.76 -1.95 -5.96
N LEU A 50 6.84 -2.10 -5.18
CA LEU A 50 8.15 -2.48 -5.70
C LEU A 50 8.12 -3.87 -6.36
N THR A 51 7.42 -4.82 -5.73
CA THR A 51 7.28 -6.19 -6.24
C THR A 51 6.50 -6.23 -7.55
N ILE A 52 5.37 -5.54 -7.64
CA ILE A 52 4.53 -5.48 -8.85
C ILE A 52 5.28 -4.76 -9.97
N ALA A 53 5.91 -3.63 -9.68
CA ALA A 53 6.69 -2.88 -10.68
C ALA A 53 7.84 -3.71 -11.27
N ALA A 54 8.58 -4.46 -10.45
CA ALA A 54 9.66 -5.32 -10.91
C ALA A 54 9.19 -6.50 -11.79
N LYS A 55 7.93 -6.93 -11.63
CA LYS A 55 7.31 -7.99 -12.44
C LYS A 55 6.79 -7.48 -13.79
N ILE A 56 6.25 -6.26 -13.84
CA ILE A 56 5.67 -5.67 -15.05
C ILE A 56 6.75 -5.11 -15.98
N VAL A 57 7.87 -4.64 -15.42
CA VAL A 57 8.95 -4.01 -16.19
C VAL A 57 9.99 -5.03 -16.64
N ASN A 58 10.46 -4.88 -17.90
CA ASN A 58 11.48 -5.73 -18.49
C ASN A 58 12.77 -5.74 -17.64
N PRO A 59 13.53 -6.86 -17.52
CA PRO A 59 14.68 -6.96 -16.61
C PRO A 59 15.72 -5.85 -16.77
N ALA A 60 15.97 -5.40 -18.01
CA ALA A 60 16.90 -4.34 -18.34
C ALA A 60 16.50 -2.95 -17.79
N TYR A 61 15.21 -2.73 -17.51
CA TYR A 61 14.67 -1.45 -17.03
C TYR A 61 14.27 -1.46 -15.55
N ARG A 62 14.44 -2.58 -14.84
CA ARG A 62 14.06 -2.70 -13.42
C ARG A 62 14.74 -1.65 -12.54
N ALA A 63 16.04 -1.41 -12.74
CA ALA A 63 16.78 -0.40 -11.98
C ALA A 63 16.21 1.01 -12.19
N LYS A 64 15.84 1.37 -13.44
CA LYS A 64 15.21 2.66 -13.74
C LYS A 64 13.82 2.78 -13.10
N ALA A 65 12.99 1.74 -13.19
CA ALA A 65 11.65 1.75 -12.60
C ALA A 65 11.67 1.87 -11.07
N LEU A 66 12.55 1.12 -10.41
CA LEU A 66 12.74 1.23 -8.97
C LEU A 66 13.27 2.62 -8.59
N GLY A 67 14.24 3.15 -9.34
CA GLY A 67 14.75 4.51 -9.16
C GLY A 67 13.65 5.58 -9.24
N LEU A 68 12.72 5.46 -10.18
CA LEU A 68 11.58 6.37 -10.29
C LEU A 68 10.63 6.28 -9.06
N ILE A 69 10.37 5.07 -8.55
CA ILE A 69 9.55 4.88 -7.34
C ILE A 69 10.23 5.55 -6.14
N TYR A 70 11.53 5.34 -5.94
CA TYR A 70 12.28 5.96 -4.85
C TYR A 70 12.39 7.48 -4.99
N MET A 71 12.54 7.98 -6.21
CA MET A 71 12.49 9.43 -6.46
C MET A 71 11.12 10.01 -6.11
N GLY A 72 10.03 9.32 -6.44
CA GLY A 72 8.68 9.72 -6.04
C GLY A 72 8.49 9.75 -4.52
N ILE A 73 9.01 8.74 -3.80
CA ILE A 73 8.99 8.71 -2.34
C ILE A 73 9.79 9.90 -1.76
N SER A 74 10.99 10.14 -2.29
CA SER A 74 11.86 11.21 -1.81
C SER A 74 11.29 12.60 -2.09
N SER A 75 10.77 12.83 -3.30
CA SER A 75 10.15 14.11 -3.66
C SER A 75 8.88 14.37 -2.85
N SER A 76 8.09 13.34 -2.56
CA SER A 76 6.91 13.44 -1.70
C SER A 76 7.27 13.87 -0.27
N LEU A 77 8.39 13.40 0.30
CA LEU A 77 8.86 13.85 1.62
C LEU A 77 9.23 15.33 1.63
N VAL A 78 9.93 15.79 0.58
CA VAL A 78 10.36 17.20 0.45
C VAL A 78 9.17 18.13 0.25
N LEU A 79 8.19 17.75 -0.59
CA LEU A 79 7.00 18.56 -0.86
C LEU A 79 5.93 18.43 0.23
N GLY A 80 5.89 17.29 0.93
CA GLY A 80 4.85 16.98 1.91
C GLY A 80 4.92 17.86 3.16
N VAL A 81 6.11 18.21 3.62
CA VAL A 81 6.30 19.09 4.78
C VAL A 81 5.74 20.51 4.55
N PRO A 82 6.14 21.25 3.49
CA PRO A 82 5.62 22.61 3.28
C PRO A 82 4.12 22.62 2.98
N LEU A 83 3.62 21.66 2.18
CA LEU A 83 2.18 21.52 1.93
C LEU A 83 1.42 21.21 3.22
N GLY A 84 1.97 20.32 4.06
CA GLY A 84 1.39 19.99 5.37
C GLY A 84 1.31 21.19 6.29
N ILE A 85 2.34 22.03 6.35
CA ILE A 85 2.36 23.25 7.17
C ILE A 85 1.33 24.28 6.67
N LEU A 86 1.25 24.51 5.37
CA LEU A 86 0.27 25.45 4.77
C LEU A 86 -1.18 25.05 5.10
N ILE A 87 -1.49 23.76 4.99
CA ILE A 87 -2.81 23.21 5.32
C ILE A 87 -3.05 23.26 6.84
N ALA A 88 -2.05 22.90 7.65
CA ALA A 88 -2.15 22.91 9.10
C ALA A 88 -2.46 24.31 9.65
N ASN A 89 -1.80 25.34 9.10
CA ASN A 89 -1.93 26.72 9.57
C ASN A 89 -3.31 27.31 9.23
N THR A 90 -3.83 27.01 8.03
CA THR A 90 -5.10 27.57 7.55
C THR A 90 -6.33 26.81 8.05
N PHE A 91 -6.26 25.47 8.08
CA PHE A 91 -7.41 24.59 8.30
C PHE A 91 -7.26 23.67 9.53
N GLY A 92 -6.09 23.70 10.18
CA GLY A 92 -5.79 22.81 11.29
C GLY A 92 -5.24 21.46 10.85
N TRP A 93 -4.51 20.82 11.76
CA TRP A 93 -3.80 19.56 11.51
C TRP A 93 -4.72 18.38 11.13
N ARG A 94 -5.99 18.41 11.54
CA ARG A 94 -6.96 17.34 11.25
C ARG A 94 -7.17 17.18 9.75
N ILE A 95 -7.31 18.27 9.01
CA ILE A 95 -7.62 18.24 7.58
C ILE A 95 -6.52 17.56 6.74
N ILE A 96 -5.27 17.54 7.21
CA ILE A 96 -4.18 16.79 6.57
C ILE A 96 -4.55 15.31 6.42
N PHE A 97 -5.15 14.71 7.45
CA PHE A 97 -5.56 13.31 7.42
C PHE A 97 -6.72 13.06 6.46
N LEU A 98 -7.64 14.01 6.35
CA LEU A 98 -8.73 13.95 5.39
C LEU A 98 -8.20 14.06 3.95
N CYS A 99 -7.26 14.96 3.69
CA CYS A 99 -6.57 15.04 2.40
C CYS A 99 -5.87 13.72 2.05
N ILE A 100 -5.13 13.12 3.00
CA ILE A 100 -4.48 11.82 2.80
C ILE A 100 -5.52 10.71 2.53
N ALA A 101 -6.65 10.71 3.25
CA ALA A 101 -7.73 9.76 3.01
C ALA A 101 -8.29 9.90 1.59
N ILE A 102 -8.53 11.13 1.11
CA ILE A 102 -8.99 11.40 -0.26
C ILE A 102 -7.95 10.93 -1.30
N LEU A 103 -6.66 11.23 -1.08
CA LEU A 103 -5.55 10.75 -1.93
C LEU A 103 -5.49 9.21 -1.98
N SER A 104 -5.73 8.55 -0.84
CA SER A 104 -5.78 7.08 -0.79
C SER A 104 -6.99 6.51 -1.51
N LEU A 105 -8.15 7.17 -1.44
CA LEU A 105 -9.36 6.85 -2.21
C LEU A 105 -9.09 6.96 -3.71
N GLY A 106 -8.49 8.07 -4.15
CA GLY A 106 -8.08 8.26 -5.53
C GLY A 106 -7.11 7.16 -5.99
N SER A 107 -6.14 6.79 -5.15
CA SER A 107 -5.25 5.66 -5.43
C SER A 107 -6.02 4.35 -5.60
N ILE A 108 -6.94 4.00 -4.70
CA ILE A 108 -7.77 2.78 -4.79
C ILE A 108 -8.53 2.75 -6.12
N ILE A 109 -9.15 3.86 -6.51
CA ILE A 109 -9.87 3.98 -7.78
C ILE A 109 -8.92 3.77 -8.96
N LEU A 110 -7.77 4.47 -8.96
CA LEU A 110 -6.78 4.37 -10.02
C LEU A 110 -6.27 2.94 -10.18
N ILE A 111 -5.99 2.26 -9.07
CA ILE A 111 -5.56 0.87 -9.04
C ILE A 111 -6.69 -0.06 -9.50
N SER A 112 -7.93 0.18 -9.07
CA SER A 112 -9.05 -0.64 -9.52
C SER A 112 -9.24 -0.54 -11.04
N VAL A 113 -9.10 0.66 -11.61
CA VAL A 113 -9.29 0.91 -13.04
C VAL A 113 -8.08 0.46 -13.88
N PHE A 114 -6.86 0.78 -13.47
CA PHE A 114 -5.65 0.49 -14.25
C PHE A 114 -5.09 -0.91 -14.01
N LEU A 115 -5.24 -1.48 -12.81
CA LEU A 115 -4.67 -2.78 -12.45
C LEU A 115 -5.55 -3.96 -12.89
N ASP A 116 -6.68 -3.73 -13.56
CA ASP A 116 -7.44 -4.78 -14.27
C ASP A 116 -6.74 -5.23 -15.58
N LYS A 117 -5.79 -4.45 -16.10
CA LYS A 117 -5.00 -4.78 -17.31
C LYS A 117 -3.68 -5.50 -17.03
N ILE A 118 -3.66 -6.48 -16.14
CA ILE A 118 -2.55 -7.44 -16.07
C ILE A 118 -3.05 -8.78 -16.69
N PRO A 119 -2.83 -9.02 -17.99
CA PRO A 119 -3.04 -10.35 -18.56
C PRO A 119 -1.92 -11.26 -18.04
N GLY A 120 -2.27 -12.19 -17.16
CA GLY A 120 -1.30 -13.10 -16.55
C GLY A 120 -1.87 -13.99 -15.45
N GLU A 121 -2.47 -15.10 -15.87
CA GLU A 121 -2.77 -16.32 -15.11
C GLU A 121 -4.07 -16.41 -14.29
N GLU A 122 -5.12 -16.59 -15.07
CA GLU A 122 -6.14 -17.61 -14.89
C GLU A 122 -5.54 -19.03 -14.66
N ASN A 123 -5.06 -19.36 -13.45
CA ASN A 123 -5.20 -20.71 -12.88
C ASN A 123 -4.78 -20.80 -11.39
N ARG A 124 -5.43 -21.70 -10.65
CA ARG A 124 -5.44 -21.82 -9.18
C ARG A 124 -4.14 -22.41 -8.60
N THR A 125 -3.92 -22.26 -7.28
CA THR A 125 -3.86 -23.42 -6.35
C THR A 125 -4.01 -22.98 -4.88
N PRO A 126 -4.87 -23.64 -4.09
CA PRO A 126 -5.16 -23.33 -2.69
C PRO A 126 -4.07 -23.83 -1.72
N LEU A 127 -3.96 -23.16 -0.56
CA LEU A 127 -2.94 -23.39 0.49
C LEU A 127 -2.86 -24.83 1.02
N SER A 128 -3.96 -25.60 0.92
CA SER A 128 -4.03 -26.99 1.37
C SER A 128 -3.09 -27.93 0.60
N ILE A 129 -2.72 -27.57 -0.64
CA ILE A 129 -1.79 -28.36 -1.46
C ILE A 129 -0.33 -28.06 -1.09
N GLN A 130 0.01 -26.82 -0.70
CA GLN A 130 1.37 -26.46 -0.28
C GLN A 130 1.72 -27.06 1.10
N LEU A 131 0.75 -27.15 2.01
CA LEU A 131 0.98 -27.77 3.31
C LEU A 131 1.22 -29.28 3.20
N LYS A 132 0.52 -29.96 2.26
CA LYS A 132 0.79 -31.38 1.96
C LYS A 132 2.17 -31.61 1.33
N ALA A 133 2.65 -30.70 0.48
CA ALA A 133 3.97 -30.82 -0.15
C ALA A 133 5.14 -30.68 0.85
N VAL A 134 5.01 -29.79 1.85
CA VAL A 134 6.00 -29.68 2.95
C VAL A 134 5.92 -30.89 3.88
N CYS A 135 4.72 -31.44 4.08
CA CYS A 135 4.52 -32.61 4.95
C CYS A 135 5.01 -33.92 4.30
N SER A 136 4.97 -34.06 2.97
CA SER A 136 5.45 -35.26 2.27
C SER A 136 6.96 -35.32 2.08
N LEU A 137 7.67 -34.19 2.18
CA LEU A 137 9.14 -34.15 2.07
C LEU A 137 9.87 -34.60 3.34
N LYS A 138 9.17 -34.78 4.46
CA LYS A 138 9.76 -35.17 5.75
C LYS A 138 9.60 -36.66 6.10
N LEU A 139 9.28 -37.49 5.10
CA LEU A 139 9.06 -38.94 5.26
C LEU A 139 9.92 -39.78 4.29
N GLY A 140 11.00 -39.20 3.76
CA GLY A 140 11.94 -39.84 2.84
C GLY A 140 13.40 -39.74 3.26
N SER A 141 13.69 -39.90 4.56
CA SER A 141 15.03 -40.21 5.09
C SER A 141 14.93 -41.38 6.04
#